data_AF-A0A2I0NNZ9-F1
#
_entry.id   AF-A0A2I0NNZ9-F1
#
_cell.length_a   1.000
_cell.length_b   1.000
_cell.length_c   1.000
_cell.angle_alpha   90.00
_cell.angle_beta   90.00
_cell.angle_gamma   90.00
#
_symmetry.space_group_name_H-M   'P 1'
#
loop_
_entity.id
_entity.type
_entity.pdbx_description
1 polymer ?
#
loop_
_entity_poly.entity_id
_entity_poly.type
_entity_poly.pdbx_seq_one_letter_code
_entity_poly.pdbx_strand_id
1 'polypeptide(L)'
;MNHDGKVLKACAAALFLFALICMPASASQETIEAEVAGIIELADALYDDATTILEETKVINRDANVSDEIKLVSKPIHMASHELEHIAEHIQDDALELQTLVADPVTNRAAIDGIVADIGVNAGNYTALLESQHENVHELEEVVPASHKANAESVHDAAHQAERDAKNLVRSTEALVAALDAGTAAPAPSSPAESPGFGAVAALGGLAAVAYAAHRR
;
A
#
# COMPACT_ATOMS: atom_id res chain seq x y z
N MET A 1 28.79 -30.99 43.40
CA MET A 1 29.28 -30.11 42.33
C MET A 1 28.15 -29.92 41.33
N ASN A 2 27.43 -28.79 41.43
CA ASN A 2 26.29 -28.42 40.58
C ASN A 2 26.78 -27.83 39.24
N HIS A 3 27.31 -28.65 38.34
CA HIS A 3 27.61 -28.21 36.97
C HIS A 3 26.38 -28.24 36.06
N ASP A 4 25.41 -29.12 36.31
CA ASP A 4 24.31 -29.37 35.37
C ASP A 4 23.26 -28.25 35.33
N GLY A 5 23.00 -27.57 36.47
CA GLY A 5 22.00 -26.51 36.56
C GLY A 5 22.43 -25.16 35.93
N LYS A 6 23.73 -24.97 35.67
CA LYS A 6 24.25 -23.73 35.03
C LYS A 6 24.22 -23.83 33.50
N VAL A 7 24.48 -25.02 32.95
CA VAL A 7 24.43 -25.26 31.50
C VAL A 7 22.98 -25.20 31.00
N LEU A 8 22.03 -25.76 31.75
CA LEU A 8 20.61 -25.76 31.37
C LEU A 8 19.99 -24.34 31.31
N LYS A 9 20.41 -23.44 32.22
CA LYS A 9 19.96 -22.03 32.23
C LYS A 9 20.61 -21.19 31.12
N ALA A 10 21.87 -21.48 30.78
CA ALA A 10 22.55 -20.82 29.66
C ALA A 10 21.95 -21.23 28.30
N CYS A 11 21.58 -22.50 28.12
CA CYS A 11 20.91 -22.98 26.91
C CYS A 11 19.48 -22.41 26.75
N ALA A 12 18.72 -22.26 27.83
CA ALA A 12 17.38 -21.67 27.79
C ALA A 12 17.40 -20.16 27.45
N ALA A 13 18.38 -19.40 27.96
CA ALA A 13 18.55 -17.99 27.63
C ALA A 13 19.01 -17.78 26.17
N ALA A 14 19.85 -18.67 25.63
CA ALA A 14 20.26 -18.64 24.23
C ALA A 14 19.12 -18.96 23.26
N LEU A 15 18.23 -19.90 23.61
CA LEU A 15 17.02 -20.24 22.82
C LEU A 15 15.98 -19.10 22.82
N PHE A 16 15.81 -18.39 23.94
CA PHE A 16 14.92 -17.23 24.01
C PHE A 16 15.47 -16.03 23.23
N LEU A 17 16.80 -15.81 23.24
CA LEU A 17 17.43 -14.75 22.45
C LEU A 17 17.34 -15.03 20.95
N PHE A 18 17.42 -16.30 20.53
CA PHE A 18 17.29 -16.68 19.11
C PHE A 18 15.85 -16.56 18.59
N ALA A 19 14.85 -16.90 19.43
CA ALA A 19 13.44 -16.76 19.08
C ALA A 19 13.00 -15.29 18.88
N LEU A 20 13.63 -14.35 19.60
CA LEU A 20 13.34 -12.91 19.49
C LEU A 20 13.97 -12.24 18.27
N ILE A 21 15.03 -12.80 17.68
CA ILE A 21 15.71 -12.24 16.51
C ILE A 21 15.02 -12.67 15.20
N CYS A 22 14.37 -13.84 15.18
CA CYS A 22 13.71 -14.37 13.98
C CYS A 22 12.26 -13.90 13.77
N MET A 23 11.57 -13.41 14.81
CA MET A 23 10.17 -12.95 14.69
C MET A 23 9.95 -11.61 13.95
N PRO A 24 10.79 -10.57 14.07
CA PRO A 24 10.50 -9.28 13.44
C PRO A 24 10.62 -9.32 11.90
N ALA A 25 11.54 -10.13 11.36
CA ALA A 25 11.76 -10.23 9.91
C ALA A 25 10.60 -10.90 9.17
N SER A 26 9.94 -11.90 9.79
CA SER A 26 8.80 -12.58 9.16
C SER A 26 7.52 -11.73 9.16
N ALA A 27 7.28 -10.95 10.21
CA ALA A 27 6.11 -10.06 10.27
C ALA A 27 6.24 -8.86 9.32
N SER A 28 7.44 -8.31 9.15
CA SER A 28 7.69 -7.26 8.15
C SER A 28 7.53 -7.79 6.73
N GLN A 29 8.00 -9.01 6.46
CA GLN A 29 7.87 -9.64 5.14
C GLN A 29 6.41 -9.91 4.77
N GLU A 30 5.61 -10.45 5.70
CA GLU A 30 4.16 -10.67 5.49
C GLU A 30 3.42 -9.36 5.18
N THR A 31 3.80 -8.26 5.86
CA THR A 31 3.22 -6.94 5.58
C THR A 31 3.59 -6.45 4.18
N ILE A 32 4.86 -6.56 3.78
CA ILE A 32 5.33 -6.19 2.44
C ILE A 32 4.60 -6.99 1.36
N GLU A 33 4.47 -8.31 1.53
CA GLU A 33 3.77 -9.19 0.59
C GLU A 33 2.28 -8.85 0.48
N ALA A 34 1.64 -8.49 1.60
CA ALA A 34 0.24 -8.06 1.60
C ALA A 34 0.04 -6.74 0.87
N GLU A 35 0.93 -5.76 1.06
CA GLU A 35 0.85 -4.47 0.32
C GLU A 35 1.05 -4.67 -1.18
N VAL A 36 2.00 -5.53 -1.59
CA VAL A 36 2.18 -5.84 -3.01
C VAL A 36 0.97 -6.58 -3.60
N ALA A 37 0.37 -7.51 -2.86
CA ALA A 37 -0.87 -8.15 -3.30
C ALA A 37 -2.00 -7.13 -3.49
N GLY A 38 -2.15 -6.17 -2.58
CA GLY A 38 -3.12 -5.09 -2.71
C GLY A 38 -2.86 -4.17 -3.91
N ILE A 39 -1.59 -3.88 -4.22
CA ILE A 39 -1.20 -3.13 -5.42
C ILE A 39 -1.62 -3.89 -6.69
N ILE A 40 -1.39 -5.20 -6.75
CA ILE A 40 -1.79 -6.04 -7.90
C ILE A 40 -3.31 -6.05 -8.06
N GLU A 41 -4.06 -6.27 -6.98
CA GLU A 41 -5.53 -6.26 -7.02
C GLU A 41 -6.09 -4.93 -7.52
N LEU A 42 -5.50 -3.80 -7.10
CA LEU A 42 -5.90 -2.47 -7.56
C LEU A 42 -5.50 -2.22 -9.03
N ALA A 43 -4.34 -2.71 -9.46
CA ALA A 43 -3.92 -2.61 -10.86
C ALA A 43 -4.89 -3.37 -11.79
N ASP A 44 -5.28 -4.59 -11.41
CA ASP A 44 -6.26 -5.39 -12.14
C ASP A 44 -7.63 -4.70 -12.18
N ALA A 45 -8.08 -4.14 -11.04
CA ALA A 45 -9.35 -3.40 -10.98
C ALA A 45 -9.37 -2.17 -11.91
N LEU A 46 -8.26 -1.42 -11.98
CA LEU A 46 -8.16 -0.27 -12.90
C LEU A 46 -8.27 -0.68 -14.38
N TYR A 47 -7.70 -1.83 -14.74
CA TYR A 47 -7.81 -2.36 -16.10
C TYR A 47 -9.24 -2.81 -16.41
N ASP A 48 -9.86 -3.52 -15.47
CA ASP A 48 -11.25 -4.00 -15.61
C ASP A 48 -12.23 -2.83 -15.75
N ASP A 49 -12.12 -1.79 -14.91
CA ASP A 49 -12.97 -0.60 -15.00
C ASP A 49 -12.75 0.15 -16.32
N ALA A 50 -11.50 0.29 -16.78
CA ALA A 50 -11.20 0.88 -18.08
C ALA A 50 -11.85 0.10 -19.23
N THR A 51 -11.80 -1.24 -19.16
CA THR A 51 -12.47 -2.14 -20.11
C THR A 51 -13.98 -1.97 -20.08
N THR A 52 -14.58 -1.84 -18.90
CA THR A 52 -16.01 -1.57 -18.76
C THR A 52 -16.38 -0.24 -19.42
N ILE A 53 -15.65 0.84 -19.14
CA ILE A 53 -15.88 2.14 -19.78
C ILE A 53 -15.77 2.01 -21.31
N LEU A 54 -14.76 1.30 -21.79
CA LEU A 54 -14.51 1.10 -23.21
C LEU A 54 -15.66 0.37 -23.91
N GLU A 55 -16.07 -0.77 -23.38
CA GLU A 55 -17.08 -1.63 -24.02
C GLU A 55 -18.48 -1.01 -23.94
N GLU A 56 -18.82 -0.35 -22.83
CA GLU A 56 -20.13 0.28 -22.66
C GLU A 56 -20.27 1.52 -23.57
N THR A 57 -19.24 2.37 -23.64
CA THR A 57 -19.24 3.50 -24.58
C THR A 57 -19.19 3.03 -26.04
N LYS A 58 -18.58 1.89 -26.34
CA LYS A 58 -18.58 1.28 -27.67
C LYS A 58 -19.98 0.82 -28.10
N VAL A 59 -20.78 0.26 -27.19
CA VAL A 59 -22.18 -0.07 -27.45
C VAL A 59 -22.94 1.19 -27.88
N ILE A 60 -22.86 2.27 -27.09
CA ILE A 60 -23.51 3.56 -27.39
C ILE A 60 -23.03 4.13 -28.73
N ASN A 61 -21.71 4.17 -28.94
CA ASN A 61 -21.11 4.75 -30.14
C ASN A 61 -21.46 3.98 -31.43
N ARG A 62 -21.69 2.66 -31.34
CA ARG A 62 -21.96 1.80 -32.50
C ARG A 62 -23.45 1.66 -32.84
N ASP A 63 -24.37 2.02 -31.95
CA ASP A 63 -25.80 1.95 -32.26
C ASP A 63 -26.18 3.06 -33.27
N ALA A 64 -26.75 2.66 -34.40
CA ALA A 64 -27.23 3.57 -35.44
C ALA A 64 -28.44 4.42 -35.00
N ASN A 65 -29.16 4.00 -33.95
CA ASN A 65 -30.32 4.71 -33.42
C ASN A 65 -29.96 5.73 -32.33
N VAL A 66 -28.72 5.75 -31.86
CA VAL A 66 -28.20 6.79 -30.97
C VAL A 66 -27.80 8.00 -31.81
N SER A 67 -28.23 9.19 -31.38
CA SER A 67 -28.01 10.46 -32.10
C SER A 67 -26.52 10.83 -32.13
N ASP A 68 -26.13 11.61 -33.14
CA ASP A 68 -24.76 12.09 -33.24
C ASP A 68 -24.36 13.01 -32.07
N GLU A 69 -25.32 13.72 -31.47
CA GLU A 69 -25.10 14.55 -30.28
C GLU A 69 -24.67 13.72 -29.06
N ILE A 70 -25.35 12.59 -28.79
CA ILE A 70 -24.94 11.66 -27.73
C ILE A 70 -23.56 11.07 -28.05
N LYS A 71 -23.30 10.75 -29.33
CA LYS A 71 -21.99 10.21 -29.76
C LYS A 71 -20.85 11.21 -29.61
N LEU A 72 -21.13 12.52 -29.71
CA LEU A 72 -20.13 13.55 -29.44
C LEU A 72 -19.71 13.55 -27.98
N VAL A 73 -20.60 13.18 -27.06
CA VAL A 73 -20.31 13.04 -25.61
C VAL A 73 -19.63 11.70 -25.30
N SER A 74 -20.13 10.58 -25.84
CA SER A 74 -19.59 9.25 -25.53
C SER A 74 -18.26 8.93 -26.21
N LYS A 75 -17.94 9.56 -27.35
CA LYS A 75 -16.72 9.25 -28.09
C LYS A 75 -15.43 9.70 -27.38
N PRO A 76 -15.32 10.90 -26.79
CA PRO A 76 -14.17 11.28 -25.97
C PRO A 76 -13.91 10.30 -24.82
N ILE A 77 -14.96 9.88 -24.10
CA ILE A 77 -14.87 8.89 -23.02
C ILE A 77 -14.32 7.56 -23.55
N HIS A 78 -14.87 7.07 -24.68
CA HIS A 78 -14.40 5.85 -25.34
C HIS A 78 -12.93 5.93 -25.78
N MET A 79 -12.48 7.09 -26.24
CA MET A 79 -11.08 7.26 -26.64
C MET A 79 -10.16 7.32 -25.42
N ALA A 80 -10.60 7.99 -24.36
CA ALA A 80 -9.87 8.04 -23.09
C ALA A 80 -9.73 6.65 -22.48
N SER A 81 -10.73 5.77 -22.58
CA SER A 81 -10.66 4.42 -22.01
C SER A 81 -9.58 3.53 -22.64
N HIS A 82 -9.26 3.69 -23.93
CA HIS A 82 -8.08 2.99 -24.51
C HIS A 82 -6.78 3.41 -23.82
N GLU A 83 -6.63 4.69 -23.52
CA GLU A 83 -5.44 5.19 -22.83
C GLU A 83 -5.45 4.79 -21.35
N LEU A 84 -6.62 4.73 -20.70
CA LEU A 84 -6.76 4.18 -19.35
C LEU A 84 -6.35 2.71 -19.29
N GLU A 85 -6.77 1.88 -20.26
CA GLU A 85 -6.32 0.47 -20.37
C GLU A 85 -4.79 0.40 -20.48
N HIS A 86 -4.16 1.18 -21.37
CA HIS A 86 -2.70 1.18 -21.52
C HIS A 86 -1.96 1.63 -20.26
N ILE A 87 -2.47 2.64 -19.54
CA ILE A 87 -1.88 3.05 -18.26
C ILE A 87 -2.04 1.93 -17.23
N ALA A 88 -3.19 1.27 -17.16
CA ALA A 88 -3.42 0.16 -16.24
C ALA A 88 -2.53 -1.05 -16.55
N GLU A 89 -2.32 -1.39 -17.83
CA GLU A 89 -1.38 -2.44 -18.26
C GLU A 89 0.05 -2.17 -17.74
N HIS A 90 0.52 -0.93 -17.86
CA HIS A 90 1.83 -0.54 -17.32
C HIS A 90 1.89 -0.69 -15.80
N ILE A 91 0.84 -0.29 -15.08
CA ILE A 91 0.76 -0.48 -13.62
C ILE A 91 0.76 -1.97 -13.26
N GLN A 92 0.08 -2.83 -14.02
CA GLN A 92 0.06 -4.28 -13.79
C GLN A 92 1.44 -4.90 -13.97
N ASP A 93 2.15 -4.56 -15.05
CA ASP A 93 3.51 -5.02 -15.29
C ASP A 93 4.46 -4.62 -14.14
N ASP A 94 4.39 -3.36 -13.71
CA ASP A 94 5.14 -2.83 -12.56
C ASP A 94 4.79 -3.55 -11.25
N ALA A 95 3.50 -3.81 -10.99
CA ALA A 95 3.03 -4.51 -9.81
C ALA A 95 3.51 -5.97 -9.76
N LEU A 96 3.56 -6.65 -10.90
CA LEU A 96 4.12 -8.00 -11.03
C LEU A 96 5.63 -8.01 -10.84
N GLU A 97 6.34 -6.98 -11.30
CA GLU A 97 7.77 -6.84 -11.02
C GLU A 97 8.03 -6.64 -9.52
N LEU A 98 7.21 -5.82 -8.83
CA LEU A 98 7.28 -5.66 -7.37
C LEU A 98 7.18 -7.00 -6.65
N GLN A 99 6.24 -7.88 -7.05
CA GLN A 99 6.08 -9.22 -6.47
C GLN A 99 7.38 -10.03 -6.50
N THR A 100 8.19 -9.85 -7.54
CA THR A 100 9.48 -10.55 -7.65
C THR A 100 10.55 -9.88 -6.79
N LEU A 101 10.62 -8.56 -6.79
CA LEU A 101 11.69 -7.82 -6.10
C LEU A 101 11.60 -7.89 -4.58
N VAL A 102 10.38 -7.95 -4.02
CA VAL A 102 10.17 -8.01 -2.57
C VAL A 102 10.57 -9.33 -1.92
N ALA A 103 11.05 -10.31 -2.69
CA ALA A 103 11.69 -11.51 -2.15
C ALA A 103 13.05 -11.22 -1.49
N ASP A 104 13.74 -10.14 -1.91
CA ASP A 104 14.94 -9.59 -1.24
C ASP A 104 14.88 -8.05 -1.26
N PRO A 105 14.05 -7.45 -0.40
CA PRO A 105 13.75 -6.03 -0.45
C PRO A 105 14.97 -5.16 -0.07
N VAL A 106 15.94 -5.71 0.66
CA VAL A 106 17.15 -4.98 1.06
C VAL A 106 18.09 -4.84 -0.14
N THR A 107 18.33 -5.94 -0.87
CA THR A 107 19.18 -5.90 -2.07
C THR A 107 18.50 -5.10 -3.20
N ASN A 108 17.18 -5.23 -3.33
CA ASN A 108 16.43 -4.64 -4.44
C ASN A 108 15.85 -3.25 -4.16
N ARG A 109 16.21 -2.62 -3.02
CA ARG A 109 15.52 -1.41 -2.53
C ARG A 109 15.40 -0.29 -3.58
N ALA A 110 16.48 0.02 -4.28
CA ALA A 110 16.48 1.09 -5.28
C ALA A 110 15.58 0.78 -6.49
N ALA A 111 15.46 -0.49 -6.89
CA ALA A 111 14.57 -0.91 -7.96
C ALA A 111 13.10 -0.82 -7.51
N ILE A 112 12.82 -1.29 -6.28
CA ILE A 112 11.48 -1.18 -5.67
C ILE A 112 11.05 0.28 -5.58
N ASP A 113 11.90 1.18 -5.07
CA ASP A 113 11.58 2.61 -4.96
C ASP A 113 11.31 3.24 -6.33
N GLY A 114 12.02 2.81 -7.38
CA GLY A 114 11.79 3.25 -8.76
C GLY A 114 10.41 2.84 -9.27
N ILE A 115 10.06 1.57 -9.13
CA ILE A 115 8.77 1.04 -9.59
C ILE A 115 7.60 1.64 -8.81
N VAL A 116 7.73 1.81 -7.49
CA VAL A 116 6.73 2.50 -6.66
C VAL A 116 6.49 3.93 -7.16
N ALA A 117 7.55 4.65 -7.57
CA ALA A 117 7.43 5.98 -8.13
C ALA A 117 6.73 5.97 -9.50
N ASP A 118 7.06 5.02 -10.36
CA ASP A 118 6.46 4.86 -11.70
C ASP A 118 4.96 4.53 -11.60
N ILE A 119 4.57 3.58 -10.71
CA ILE A 119 3.16 3.30 -10.39
C ILE A 119 2.45 4.57 -9.91
N GLY A 120 3.07 5.34 -9.01
CA GLY A 120 2.50 6.59 -8.51
C GLY A 120 2.26 7.63 -9.60
N VAL A 121 3.19 7.77 -10.55
CA VAL A 121 3.04 8.66 -11.71
C VAL A 121 1.90 8.17 -12.62
N ASN A 122 1.87 6.88 -12.93
CA ASN A 122 0.84 6.29 -13.78
C ASN A 122 -0.55 6.38 -13.14
N ALA A 123 -0.69 6.13 -11.84
CA ALA A 123 -1.95 6.33 -11.11
C ALA A 123 -2.43 7.80 -11.15
N GLY A 124 -1.49 8.76 -11.06
CA GLY A 124 -1.77 10.18 -11.24
C GLY A 124 -2.26 10.52 -12.64
N ASN A 125 -1.60 9.99 -13.68
CA ASN A 125 -2.01 10.17 -15.08
C ASN A 125 -3.39 9.57 -15.35
N TYR A 126 -3.65 8.38 -14.81
CA TYR A 126 -4.94 7.69 -14.89
C TYR A 126 -6.06 8.57 -14.29
N THR A 127 -5.85 9.08 -13.08
CA THR A 127 -6.80 9.97 -12.40
C THR A 127 -7.04 11.25 -13.19
N ALA A 128 -5.98 11.91 -13.67
CA ALA A 128 -6.10 13.15 -14.44
C ALA A 128 -6.88 12.96 -15.75
N LEU A 129 -6.72 11.79 -16.39
CA LEU A 129 -7.45 11.46 -17.60
C LEU A 129 -8.95 11.24 -17.30
N LEU A 130 -9.30 10.52 -16.23
CA LEU A 130 -10.70 10.40 -15.78
C LEU A 130 -11.30 11.77 -15.46
N GLU A 131 -10.60 12.59 -14.70
CA GLU A 131 -11.05 13.94 -14.31
C GLU A 131 -11.35 14.81 -15.54
N SER A 132 -10.54 14.68 -16.60
CA SER A 132 -10.76 15.39 -17.86
C SER A 132 -12.07 15.01 -18.58
N GLN A 133 -12.65 13.85 -18.23
CA GLN A 133 -13.89 13.32 -18.82
C GLN A 133 -15.10 13.41 -17.89
N HIS A 134 -14.98 13.89 -16.65
CA HIS A 134 -16.08 13.91 -15.68
C HIS A 134 -17.35 14.60 -16.20
N GLU A 135 -17.21 15.76 -16.86
CA GLU A 135 -18.36 16.45 -17.44
C GLU A 135 -19.05 15.60 -18.50
N ASN A 136 -18.29 14.95 -19.39
CA ASN A 136 -18.84 14.06 -20.41
C ASN A 136 -19.51 12.83 -19.78
N VAL A 137 -18.92 12.25 -18.74
CA VAL A 137 -19.47 11.06 -18.05
C VAL A 137 -20.83 11.38 -17.42
N HIS A 138 -20.93 12.50 -16.71
CA HIS A 138 -22.19 12.94 -16.13
C HIS A 138 -23.21 13.34 -17.21
N GLU A 139 -22.79 14.07 -18.23
CA GLU A 139 -23.70 14.45 -19.33
C GLU A 139 -24.23 13.21 -20.05
N LEU A 140 -23.37 12.21 -20.33
CA LEU A 140 -23.76 10.98 -21.01
C LEU A 140 -24.91 10.27 -20.27
N GLU A 141 -24.83 10.22 -18.94
CA GLU A 141 -25.86 9.63 -18.10
C GLU A 141 -27.23 10.35 -18.24
N GLU A 142 -27.23 11.66 -18.44
CA GLU A 142 -28.45 12.47 -18.57
C GLU A 142 -29.06 12.40 -19.98
N VAL A 143 -28.22 12.36 -21.02
CA VAL A 143 -28.67 12.54 -22.41
C VAL A 143 -29.00 11.24 -23.16
N VAL A 144 -28.54 10.08 -22.67
CA VAL A 144 -28.85 8.80 -23.33
C VAL A 144 -30.34 8.46 -23.28
N PRO A 145 -30.89 7.83 -24.34
CA PRO A 145 -32.25 7.29 -24.29
C PRO A 145 -32.34 6.15 -23.26
N ALA A 146 -33.57 5.86 -22.80
CA ALA A 146 -33.82 4.79 -21.83
C ALA A 146 -33.27 3.42 -22.25
N SER A 147 -33.14 3.14 -23.56
CA SER A 147 -32.55 1.90 -24.08
C SER A 147 -31.06 1.74 -23.77
N HIS A 148 -30.34 2.82 -23.43
CA HIS A 148 -28.90 2.84 -23.16
C HIS A 148 -28.57 3.35 -21.76
N LYS A 149 -29.58 3.57 -20.91
CA LYS A 149 -29.39 4.14 -19.57
C LYS A 149 -28.46 3.27 -18.71
N ALA A 150 -28.65 1.95 -18.75
CA ALA A 150 -27.78 1.01 -18.03
C ALA A 150 -26.32 1.06 -18.49
N ASN A 151 -26.07 1.27 -19.79
CA ASN A 151 -24.71 1.41 -20.32
C ASN A 151 -24.05 2.69 -19.78
N ALA A 152 -24.77 3.81 -19.77
CA ALA A 152 -24.24 5.08 -19.25
C ALA A 152 -24.05 5.06 -17.72
N GLU A 153 -24.96 4.43 -16.98
CA GLU A 153 -24.80 4.18 -15.53
C GLU A 153 -23.54 3.33 -15.25
N SER A 154 -23.31 2.29 -16.05
CA SER A 154 -22.10 1.45 -15.94
C SER A 154 -20.82 2.25 -16.18
N VAL A 155 -20.80 3.11 -17.20
CA VAL A 155 -19.67 4.03 -17.47
C VAL A 155 -19.43 4.97 -16.28
N HIS A 156 -20.50 5.55 -15.74
CA HIS A 156 -20.43 6.47 -14.60
C HIS A 156 -19.87 5.80 -13.34
N ASP A 157 -20.40 4.62 -13.00
CA ASP A 157 -20.00 3.87 -11.81
C ASP A 157 -18.55 3.38 -11.92
N ALA A 158 -18.16 2.84 -13.09
CA ALA A 158 -16.79 2.41 -13.36
C ALA A 158 -15.80 3.59 -13.30
N ALA A 159 -16.14 4.75 -13.87
CA ALA A 159 -15.27 5.92 -13.81
C ALA A 159 -14.99 6.36 -12.36
N HIS A 160 -16.03 6.38 -11.51
CA HIS A 160 -15.86 6.73 -10.10
C HIS A 160 -15.19 5.63 -9.28
N GLN A 161 -15.38 4.35 -9.62
CA GLN A 161 -14.69 3.25 -8.97
C GLN A 161 -13.20 3.30 -9.27
N ALA A 162 -12.84 3.43 -10.55
CA ALA A 162 -11.46 3.55 -10.99
C ALA A 162 -10.75 4.77 -10.37
N GLU A 163 -11.44 5.91 -10.22
CA GLU A 163 -10.88 7.08 -9.52
C GLU A 163 -10.57 6.78 -8.03
N ARG A 164 -11.43 6.00 -7.35
CA ARG A 164 -11.18 5.58 -5.97
C ARG A 164 -10.00 4.62 -5.90
N ASP A 165 -9.93 3.68 -6.82
CA ASP A 165 -8.90 2.64 -6.83
C ASP A 165 -7.53 3.21 -7.20
N ALA A 166 -7.44 4.15 -8.14
CA ALA A 166 -6.21 4.87 -8.43
C ALA A 166 -5.69 5.64 -7.20
N LYS A 167 -6.59 6.26 -6.41
CA LYS A 167 -6.23 6.92 -5.15
C LYS A 167 -5.80 5.93 -4.07
N ASN A 168 -6.43 4.76 -4.02
CA ASN A 168 -6.03 3.69 -3.09
C ASN A 168 -4.68 3.10 -3.48
N LEU A 169 -4.39 2.98 -4.77
CA LEU A 169 -3.12 2.49 -5.29
C LEU A 169 -1.96 3.36 -4.82
N VAL A 170 -2.10 4.69 -4.87
CA VAL A 170 -1.10 5.62 -4.31
C VAL A 170 -0.91 5.41 -2.80
N ARG A 171 -1.98 5.15 -2.05
CA ARG A 171 -1.86 4.87 -0.60
C ARG A 171 -1.15 3.54 -0.34
N SER A 172 -1.42 2.52 -1.15
CA SER A 172 -0.76 1.21 -1.03
C SER A 172 0.73 1.29 -1.39
N THR A 173 1.12 2.10 -2.38
CA THR A 173 2.55 2.32 -2.67
C THR A 173 3.26 3.06 -1.53
N GLU A 174 2.61 4.06 -0.91
CA GLU A 174 3.12 4.72 0.31
C GLU A 174 3.24 3.75 1.49
N ALA A 175 2.25 2.87 1.69
CA ALA A 175 2.25 1.87 2.73
C ALA A 175 3.36 0.82 2.53
N LEU A 176 3.59 0.38 1.29
CA LEU A 176 4.70 -0.50 0.93
C LEU A 176 6.05 0.12 1.30
N VAL A 177 6.29 1.39 0.95
CA VAL A 177 7.53 2.10 1.32
C VAL A 177 7.70 2.15 2.85
N ALA A 178 6.63 2.46 3.58
CA ALA A 178 6.66 2.47 5.04
C ALA A 178 6.98 1.09 5.64
N ALA A 179 6.44 0.01 5.07
CA ALA A 179 6.72 -1.35 5.50
C ALA A 179 8.19 -1.75 5.24
N LEU A 180 8.74 -1.36 4.09
CA LEU A 180 10.15 -1.57 3.74
C LEU A 180 11.08 -0.81 4.70
N ASP A 181 10.74 0.42 5.08
CA ASP A 181 11.51 1.21 6.05
C ASP A 181 11.45 0.61 7.46
N ALA A 182 10.28 0.11 7.88
CA ALA A 182 10.14 -0.55 9.18
C ALA A 182 10.96 -1.85 9.27
N GLY A 183 11.03 -2.62 8.17
CA GLY A 183 11.83 -3.85 8.09
C GLY A 183 13.35 -3.64 8.11
N THR A 184 13.82 -2.42 7.80
CA THR A 184 15.26 -2.08 7.78
C THR A 184 15.74 -1.34 9.04
N ALA A 185 14.82 -0.93 9.92
CA ALA A 185 15.18 -0.30 11.18
C ALA A 185 15.95 -1.27 12.09
N ALA A 186 17.19 -0.92 12.43
CA ALA A 186 17.98 -1.69 13.39
C ALA A 186 17.22 -1.81 14.72
N PRO A 187 17.21 -2.99 15.38
CA PRO A 187 16.60 -3.11 16.69
C PRO A 187 17.26 -2.10 17.63
N ALA A 188 16.43 -1.35 18.38
CA ALA A 188 16.92 -0.44 19.40
C ALA A 188 17.95 -1.19 20.27
N PRO A 189 19.10 -0.59 20.60
CA PRO A 189 20.10 -1.24 21.43
C PRO A 189 19.39 -1.74 22.69
N SER A 190 19.41 -3.05 22.88
CA SER A 190 18.86 -3.66 24.08
C SER A 190 19.55 -2.99 25.25
N SER A 191 18.75 -2.36 26.11
CA SER A 191 19.25 -1.85 27.38
C SER A 191 20.02 -3.00 28.05
N PRO A 192 21.24 -2.78 28.57
CA PRO A 192 22.05 -3.86 29.10
C PRO A 192 21.19 -4.64 30.10
N ALA A 193 21.07 -5.94 29.88
CA ALA A 193 20.39 -6.83 30.81
C ALA A 193 20.93 -6.58 32.22
N GLU A 194 20.06 -6.15 33.14
CA GLU A 194 20.41 -6.07 34.54
C GLU A 194 20.89 -7.46 34.99
N SER A 195 22.19 -7.55 35.30
CA SER A 195 22.72 -8.70 36.00
C SER A 195 22.06 -8.74 37.38
N PRO A 196 21.60 -9.91 37.87
CA PRO A 196 21.08 -10.01 39.22
C PRO A 196 22.26 -9.90 40.19
N GLY A 197 22.54 -8.69 40.67
CA GLY A 197 23.59 -8.48 41.67
C GLY A 197 23.94 -7.03 41.94
N PHE A 198 23.53 -6.56 43.12
CA PHE A 198 24.04 -5.39 43.85
C PHE A 198 23.43 -3.99 43.57
N GLY A 199 22.24 -3.90 42.98
CA GLY A 199 21.47 -2.64 42.90
C GLY A 199 20.67 -2.28 44.16
N ALA A 200 20.52 -3.20 45.12
CA ALA A 200 19.76 -2.98 46.36
C ALA A 200 20.40 -1.99 47.35
N VAL A 201 21.56 -1.38 47.02
CA VAL A 201 22.27 -0.47 47.92
C VAL A 201 22.18 1.00 47.49
N ALA A 202 21.81 1.31 46.24
CA ALA A 202 21.70 2.70 45.80
C ALA A 202 20.36 3.38 46.16
N ALA A 203 19.30 2.61 46.44
CA ALA A 203 17.99 3.15 46.80
C ALA A 203 17.85 3.55 48.29
N LEU A 204 18.79 3.16 49.16
CA LEU A 204 18.82 3.57 50.57
C LEU A 204 19.77 4.75 50.85
N GLY A 205 20.62 5.14 49.90
CA GLY A 205 21.48 6.34 50.03
C GLY A 205 20.77 7.67 49.74
N GLY A 206 19.72 7.65 48.91
CA GLY A 206 18.99 8.85 48.50
C GLY A 206 17.99 9.39 49.54
N LEU A 207 17.51 8.56 50.47
CA LEU A 207 16.52 8.96 51.48
C LEU A 207 17.15 9.53 52.78
N ALA A 208 18.45 9.30 53.02
CA ALA A 208 19.15 9.89 54.18
C ALA A 208 19.64 11.32 53.92
N ALA A 209 19.87 11.71 52.65
CA ALA A 209 20.36 13.04 52.29
C ALA A 209 19.26 14.13 52.33
N VAL A 210 17.98 13.75 52.14
CA VAL A 210 16.85 14.71 52.19
C VAL A 210 16.35 14.94 53.62
N ALA A 211 16.53 13.98 54.53
CA ALA A 211 16.08 14.12 55.93
C ALA A 211 17.05 14.93 56.83
N TYR A 212 18.37 14.91 56.57
CA TYR A 212 19.32 15.70 57.40
C TYR A 212 19.39 17.19 56.99
N ALA A 213 19.14 17.52 55.72
CA ALA A 213 19.06 18.92 55.27
C ALA A 213 17.81 19.66 55.81
N ALA A 214 16.79 18.93 56.30
CA ALA A 214 15.59 19.48 56.92
C ALA A 214 15.69 19.67 58.46
N HIS A 215 16.78 19.22 59.11
CA HIS A 215 16.98 19.35 60.57
C HIS A 215 18.05 20.39 60.96
N ARG A 216 18.47 21.26 60.02
CA ARG A 216 19.42 22.36 60.26
C ARG A 216 18.87 23.75 59.97
N ARG A 217 17.57 23.97 60.22
CA ARG A 217 17.01 25.29 60.50
C ARG A 217 16.40 25.30 61.89
#